data_AF-A0A1Z3LVC8-F1
#
_entry.id   AF-A0A1Z3LVC8-F1
#
_cell.length_a   1.000
_cell.length_b   1.000
_cell.length_c   1.000
_cell.angle_alpha   90.00
_cell.angle_beta   90.00
_cell.angle_gamma   90.00
#
_symmetry.space_group_name_H-M   'P 1'
#
loop_
_entity.id
_entity.type
_entity.pdbx_description
1 polymer ?
#
loop_
_entity_poly.entity_id
_entity_poly.type
_entity_poly.pdbx_seq_one_letter_code
_entity_poly.pdbx_strand_id
1 'polypeptide(L)'
;MKKIVFAVSVLTAVVAFGGAASAQADACSTNGGYPPGSPNAVMARMRNIASGAYAACVEAQRARTPPVNWTPTRIRTAARQAVTDKLRDPSSAQFRNVRRIEHSNGSTMFCGEVNGRNAYGGMSGFQRFEAGVDRTGDASALIDGGEELNAAYFEGAWNQFCGRIAGTPVQF
;
A
#
# COMPACT_ATOMS: atom_id res chain seq x y z
N MET A 1 55.74 23.83 50.24
CA MET A 1 55.87 24.36 48.87
C MET A 1 55.74 23.21 47.87
N LYS A 2 54.57 23.04 47.25
CA LYS A 2 54.36 22.47 45.90
C LYS A 2 52.86 22.55 45.62
N LYS A 3 52.47 23.56 44.84
CA LYS A 3 51.11 23.73 44.35
C LYS A 3 50.94 22.78 43.17
N ILE A 4 50.09 21.76 43.29
CA ILE A 4 49.67 20.94 42.15
C ILE A 4 48.32 21.47 41.72
N VAL A 5 48.34 22.24 40.62
CA VAL A 5 47.15 22.74 39.95
C VAL A 5 46.54 21.56 39.18
N PHE A 6 45.41 21.05 39.64
CA PHE A 6 44.60 20.12 38.84
C PHE A 6 43.84 20.94 37.81
N ALA A 7 44.29 20.88 36.55
CA ALA A 7 43.56 21.43 35.42
C ALA A 7 42.25 20.65 35.23
N VAL A 8 41.13 21.36 35.38
CA VAL A 8 39.78 20.86 35.10
C VAL A 8 39.63 20.72 33.59
N SER A 9 39.75 19.51 33.07
CA SER A 9 39.36 19.22 31.69
C SER A 9 37.86 18.94 31.66
N VAL A 10 37.06 19.99 31.45
CA VAL A 10 35.64 19.83 31.10
C VAL A 10 35.60 19.19 29.72
N LEU A 11 35.32 17.89 29.68
CA LEU A 11 35.03 17.18 28.44
C LEU A 11 33.64 17.64 27.98
N THR A 12 33.58 18.69 27.15
CA THR A 12 32.36 19.03 26.42
C THR A 12 32.02 17.87 25.50
N ALA A 13 31.07 17.04 25.92
CA ALA A 13 30.40 16.11 25.03
C ALA A 13 29.68 16.94 23.97
N VAL A 14 30.24 16.98 22.77
CA VAL A 14 29.55 17.50 21.60
C VAL A 14 28.42 16.51 21.32
N VAL A 15 27.23 16.82 21.84
CA VAL A 15 26.00 16.19 21.40
C VAL A 15 25.83 16.64 19.95
N ALA A 16 26.20 15.76 19.01
CA ALA A 16 25.85 15.94 17.62
C ALA A 16 24.33 15.87 17.54
N PHE A 17 23.68 17.04 17.59
CA PHE A 17 22.30 17.17 17.14
C PHE A 17 22.31 16.71 15.68
N GLY A 18 21.70 15.54 15.44
CA GLY A 18 21.54 14.96 14.13
C GLY A 18 20.99 16.02 13.19
N GLY A 19 21.82 16.42 12.24
CA GLY A 19 21.44 17.35 11.20
C GLY A 19 20.21 16.87 10.46
N ALA A 20 19.50 17.83 9.88
CA ALA A 20 18.43 17.60 8.92
C ALA A 20 18.77 16.40 8.04
N ALA A 21 17.84 15.45 7.94
CA ALA A 21 17.94 14.29 7.08
C ALA A 21 18.31 14.75 5.67
N SER A 22 19.61 14.70 5.35
CA SER A 22 20.07 14.72 3.98
C SER A 22 19.36 13.54 3.31
N ALA A 23 18.73 13.79 2.17
CA ALA A 23 18.12 12.77 1.34
C ALA A 23 19.18 11.73 0.94
N GLN A 24 19.47 10.81 1.84
CA GLN A 24 20.24 9.62 1.56
C GLN A 24 19.37 8.86 0.58
N ALA A 25 19.90 8.60 -0.61
CA ALA A 25 19.25 7.71 -1.56
C ALA A 25 19.12 6.33 -0.90
N ASP A 26 18.00 6.07 -0.23
CA ASP A 26 17.72 4.77 0.35
C ASP A 26 17.76 3.74 -0.77
N ALA A 27 18.30 2.53 -0.53
CA ALA A 27 18.41 1.52 -1.59
C ALA A 27 17.04 1.06 -2.15
N CYS A 28 15.95 1.39 -1.45
CA CYS A 28 14.56 1.27 -1.91
C CYS A 28 14.13 2.40 -2.86
N SER A 29 14.79 3.56 -2.80
CA SER A 29 14.67 4.61 -3.81
C SER A 29 15.33 4.11 -5.09
N THR A 30 14.50 3.90 -6.10
CA THR A 30 14.86 3.17 -7.31
C THR A 30 15.96 3.83 -8.14
N ASN A 31 16.21 5.13 -7.95
CA ASN A 31 17.01 5.91 -8.90
C ASN A 31 18.36 6.40 -8.35
N GLY A 32 18.74 6.11 -7.11
CA GLY A 32 20.06 6.51 -6.59
C GLY A 32 20.36 8.03 -6.66
N GLY A 33 19.32 8.86 -6.66
CA GLY A 33 19.42 10.32 -6.85
C GLY A 33 19.42 10.80 -8.31
N TYR A 34 19.37 9.91 -9.30
CA TYR A 34 19.25 10.27 -10.71
C TYR A 34 17.79 10.60 -11.13
N PRO A 35 17.58 11.41 -12.19
CA PRO A 35 16.25 11.65 -12.73
C PRO A 35 15.55 10.34 -13.13
N PRO A 36 14.24 10.17 -12.83
CA PRO A 36 13.46 9.01 -13.25
C PRO A 36 13.57 8.79 -14.76
N GLY A 37 13.85 7.55 -15.18
CA GLY A 37 13.98 7.18 -16.60
C GLY A 37 15.35 7.45 -17.22
N SER A 38 16.30 8.08 -16.52
CA SER A 38 17.67 8.23 -17.04
C SER A 38 18.42 6.88 -17.09
N PRO A 39 19.38 6.69 -18.03
CA PRO A 39 20.20 5.48 -18.06
C PRO A 39 20.90 5.20 -16.73
N ASN A 40 21.38 6.24 -16.05
CA ASN A 40 22.04 6.11 -14.74
C ASN A 40 21.07 5.64 -13.65
N ALA A 41 19.81 6.11 -13.65
CA ALA A 41 18.78 5.62 -12.74
C ALA A 41 18.54 4.12 -12.93
N VAL A 42 18.44 3.67 -14.19
CA VAL A 42 18.24 2.24 -14.51
C VAL A 42 19.42 1.41 -14.03
N MET A 43 20.66 1.84 -14.31
CA MET A 43 21.86 1.12 -13.90
C MET A 43 22.05 1.10 -12.38
N ALA A 44 21.68 2.17 -11.67
CA ALA A 44 21.68 2.20 -10.21
C ALA A 44 20.68 1.20 -9.64
N ARG A 45 19.45 1.15 -10.19
CA ARG A 45 18.43 0.18 -9.80
C ARG A 45 18.91 -1.25 -9.98
N MET A 46 19.49 -1.57 -11.13
CA MET A 46 20.01 -2.90 -11.43
C MET A 46 21.12 -3.32 -10.44
N ARG A 47 22.04 -2.41 -10.09
CA ARG A 47 23.07 -2.68 -9.08
C ARG A 47 22.49 -2.97 -7.69
N ASN A 48 21.49 -2.20 -7.25
CA ASN A 48 20.87 -2.41 -5.94
C ASN A 48 20.10 -3.74 -5.87
N ILE A 49 19.47 -4.15 -6.99
CA ILE A 49 18.82 -5.46 -7.09
C ILE A 49 19.87 -6.58 -7.06
N ALA A 50 20.90 -6.51 -7.90
CA ALA A 50 21.93 -7.55 -8.01
C ALA A 50 22.75 -7.75 -6.73
N SER A 51 22.98 -6.69 -5.96
CA SER A 51 23.70 -6.75 -4.69
C SER A 51 22.85 -7.20 -3.49
N GLY A 52 21.53 -7.37 -3.66
CA GLY A 52 20.61 -7.65 -2.56
C GLY A 52 20.31 -6.45 -1.66
N ALA A 53 20.93 -5.29 -1.89
CA ALA A 53 20.66 -4.06 -1.13
C ALA A 53 19.20 -3.63 -1.21
N TYR A 54 18.56 -3.84 -2.37
CA TYR A 54 17.13 -3.61 -2.55
C TYR A 54 16.29 -4.50 -1.61
N ALA A 55 16.56 -5.81 -1.58
CA ALA A 55 15.83 -6.74 -0.73
C ALA A 55 16.01 -6.41 0.77
N ALA A 56 17.25 -6.17 1.21
CA ALA A 56 17.54 -5.78 2.59
C ALA A 56 16.81 -4.50 3.00
N CYS A 57 16.72 -3.53 2.09
CA CYS A 57 15.99 -2.29 2.34
C CYS A 57 14.47 -2.53 2.43
N VAL A 58 13.89 -3.34 1.53
CA VAL A 58 12.45 -3.67 1.57
C VAL A 58 12.08 -4.38 2.88
N GLU A 59 12.90 -5.32 3.34
CA GLU A 59 12.70 -5.98 4.63
C GLU A 59 12.79 -4.99 5.80
N ALA A 60 13.77 -4.07 5.76
CA ALA A 60 13.90 -3.01 6.77
C ALA A 60 12.69 -2.06 6.77
N GLN A 61 12.18 -1.67 5.59
CA GLN A 61 10.96 -0.87 5.49
C GLN A 61 9.74 -1.64 6.01
N ARG A 62 9.63 -2.94 5.73
CA ARG A 62 8.56 -3.79 6.27
C ARG A 62 8.56 -3.83 7.79
N ALA A 63 9.74 -3.89 8.41
CA ALA A 63 9.90 -3.83 9.86
C ALA A 63 9.56 -2.45 10.46
N ARG A 64 9.85 -1.36 9.73
CA ARG A 64 9.57 0.02 10.18
C ARG A 64 8.10 0.42 10.11
N THR A 65 7.35 -0.13 9.16
CA THR A 65 5.93 0.17 9.01
C THR A 65 5.11 -0.98 9.61
N PRO A 66 4.79 -0.95 10.92
CA PRO A 66 4.02 -2.01 11.54
C PRO A 66 2.63 -2.11 10.89
N PRO A 67 2.02 -3.32 10.84
CA PRO A 67 0.66 -3.47 10.38
C PRO A 67 -0.29 -2.58 11.18
N VAL A 68 -1.26 -1.97 10.51
CA VAL A 68 -2.31 -1.22 11.19
C VAL A 68 -3.14 -2.16 12.06
N ASN A 69 -3.37 -1.77 13.32
CA ASN A 69 -4.27 -2.50 14.21
C ASN A 69 -5.71 -2.00 14.01
N TRP A 70 -6.33 -2.42 12.90
CA TRP A 70 -7.71 -2.06 12.59
C TRP A 70 -8.68 -3.17 12.99
N THR A 71 -9.86 -2.78 13.47
CA THR A 71 -10.94 -3.74 13.69
C THR A 71 -11.43 -4.29 12.34
N PRO A 72 -11.95 -5.54 12.30
CA PRO A 72 -12.53 -6.09 11.07
C PRO A 72 -13.62 -5.20 10.45
N THR A 73 -14.38 -4.48 11.29
CA THR A 73 -15.38 -3.51 10.86
C THR A 73 -14.75 -2.31 10.15
N ARG A 74 -13.66 -1.74 10.68
CA ARG A 74 -12.98 -0.61 10.03
C ARG A 74 -12.40 -1.00 8.68
N ILE A 75 -11.79 -2.18 8.60
CA ILE A 75 -11.27 -2.76 7.35
C ILE A 75 -12.40 -2.89 6.31
N ARG A 76 -13.53 -3.49 6.72
CA ARG A 76 -14.70 -3.65 5.87
C ARG A 76 -15.27 -2.32 5.39
N THR A 77 -15.39 -1.33 6.28
CA THR A 77 -15.89 0.01 5.95
C THR A 77 -14.97 0.71 4.95
N ALA A 78 -13.65 0.65 5.14
CA ALA A 78 -12.70 1.27 4.23
C ALA A 78 -12.72 0.62 2.84
N ALA A 79 -12.79 -0.72 2.78
CA ALA A 79 -12.94 -1.43 1.51
C ALA A 79 -14.27 -1.10 0.81
N ARG A 80 -15.38 -1.08 1.55
CA ARG A 80 -16.70 -0.68 1.01
C ARG A 80 -16.64 0.73 0.43
N GLN A 81 -16.06 1.67 1.17
CA GLN A 81 -15.91 3.06 0.74
C GLN A 81 -15.07 3.16 -0.54
N ALA A 82 -13.94 2.45 -0.61
CA ALA A 82 -13.10 2.43 -1.81
C ALA A 82 -13.87 1.96 -3.05
N VAL A 83 -14.82 1.02 -2.92
CA VAL A 83 -15.68 0.60 -4.03
C VAL A 83 -16.74 1.65 -4.34
N THR A 84 -17.44 2.19 -3.33
CA THR A 84 -18.51 3.18 -3.57
C THR A 84 -17.99 4.45 -4.22
N ASP A 85 -16.75 4.86 -3.91
CA ASP A 85 -16.10 6.04 -4.45
C ASP A 85 -15.78 5.90 -5.96
N LYS A 86 -15.86 4.68 -6.51
CA LYS A 86 -15.75 4.44 -7.96
C LYS A 86 -17.08 4.60 -8.70
N LEU A 87 -18.20 4.65 -7.99
CA LEU A 87 -19.53 4.80 -8.59
C LEU A 87 -19.85 6.26 -8.87
N ARG A 88 -20.65 6.50 -9.91
CA ARG A 88 -21.13 7.84 -10.23
C ARG A 88 -22.02 8.43 -9.13
N ASP A 89 -22.88 7.61 -8.54
CA ASP A 89 -23.68 7.94 -7.36
C ASP A 89 -23.33 6.95 -6.22
N PRO A 90 -22.38 7.30 -5.34
CA PRO A 90 -21.95 6.43 -4.24
C PRO A 90 -23.09 6.03 -3.31
N SER A 91 -24.11 6.88 -3.14
CA SER A 91 -25.24 6.64 -2.24
C SER A 91 -26.20 5.56 -2.76
N SER A 92 -26.18 5.30 -4.07
CA SER A 92 -26.99 4.27 -4.72
C SER A 92 -26.41 2.87 -4.68
N ALA A 93 -25.24 2.69 -4.07
CA ALA A 93 -24.50 1.45 -4.10
C ALA A 93 -25.32 0.27 -3.55
N GLN A 94 -25.45 -0.78 -4.35
CA GLN A 94 -26.02 -2.05 -3.94
C GLN A 94 -24.97 -3.15 -4.09
N PHE A 95 -24.76 -3.91 -3.03
CA PHE A 95 -23.75 -4.96 -2.98
C PHE A 95 -24.40 -6.34 -2.91
N ARG A 96 -23.79 -7.32 -3.56
CA ARG A 96 -24.16 -8.74 -3.40
C ARG A 96 -22.93 -9.64 -3.55
N ASN A 97 -23.08 -10.88 -3.10
CA ASN A 97 -22.05 -11.93 -3.24
C ASN A 97 -20.67 -11.55 -2.69
N VAL A 98 -20.64 -10.72 -1.63
CA VAL A 98 -19.39 -10.22 -1.06
C VAL A 98 -18.74 -11.28 -0.18
N ARG A 99 -17.45 -11.51 -0.42
CA ARG A 99 -16.60 -12.43 0.34
C ARG A 99 -15.36 -11.71 0.83
N ARG A 100 -14.99 -11.95 2.09
CA ARG A 100 -13.73 -11.51 2.70
C ARG A 100 -12.67 -12.59 2.56
N ILE A 101 -11.45 -12.19 2.22
CA ILE A 101 -10.29 -13.06 2.06
C ILE A 101 -9.12 -12.43 2.83
N GLU A 102 -8.59 -13.14 3.81
CA GLU A 102 -7.47 -12.70 4.63
C GLU A 102 -6.17 -13.32 4.09
N HIS A 103 -5.16 -12.49 3.86
CA HIS A 103 -3.86 -12.93 3.34
C HIS A 103 -2.80 -12.98 4.46
N SER A 104 -1.86 -13.91 4.34
CA SER A 104 -0.76 -14.10 5.30
C SER A 104 0.18 -12.90 5.40
N ASN A 105 0.20 -12.02 4.40
CA ASN A 105 0.98 -10.78 4.40
C ASN A 105 0.35 -9.65 5.25
N GLY A 106 -0.84 -9.89 5.81
CA GLY A 106 -1.60 -8.94 6.63
C GLY A 106 -2.61 -8.09 5.87
N SER A 107 -2.77 -8.26 4.55
CA SER A 107 -3.83 -7.59 3.79
C SER A 107 -5.16 -8.34 3.87
N THR A 108 -6.25 -7.61 3.73
CA THR A 108 -7.60 -8.17 3.61
C THR A 108 -8.21 -7.74 2.29
N MET A 109 -8.63 -8.72 1.49
CA MET A 109 -9.33 -8.53 0.22
C MET A 109 -10.82 -8.80 0.36
N PHE A 110 -11.59 -8.16 -0.49
CA PHE A 110 -13.03 -8.33 -0.65
C PHE A 110 -13.36 -8.45 -2.13
N CYS A 111 -14.10 -9.49 -2.46
CA CYS A 111 -14.56 -9.75 -3.82
C CYS A 111 -16.07 -9.83 -3.79
N GLY A 112 -16.75 -9.27 -4.79
CA GLY A 112 -18.19 -9.35 -4.88
C GLY A 112 -18.72 -8.68 -6.13
N GLU A 113 -19.98 -8.27 -6.09
CA GLU A 113 -20.60 -7.47 -7.14
C GLU A 113 -21.20 -6.20 -6.56
N VAL A 114 -21.08 -5.11 -7.31
CA VAL A 114 -21.63 -3.80 -6.98
C VAL A 114 -22.47 -3.29 -8.14
N ASN A 115 -23.58 -2.63 -7.81
CA ASN A 115 -24.42 -1.90 -8.75
C ASN A 115 -24.57 -0.46 -8.25
N GLY A 116 -24.84 0.47 -9.16
CA GLY A 116 -25.08 1.88 -8.85
C GLY A 116 -25.87 2.57 -9.97
N ARG A 117 -26.40 3.75 -9.67
CA ARG A 117 -27.11 4.57 -10.65
C ARG A 117 -26.18 5.14 -11.72
N ASN A 118 -26.68 5.17 -12.95
CA ASN A 118 -26.05 5.83 -14.09
C ASN A 118 -26.55 7.29 -14.24
N ALA A 119 -26.07 7.96 -15.28
CA ALA A 119 -26.42 9.34 -15.62
C ALA A 119 -27.92 9.56 -15.92
N TYR A 120 -28.61 8.50 -16.31
CA TYR A 120 -30.00 8.52 -16.78
C TYR A 120 -31.00 8.17 -15.67
N GLY A 121 -30.53 8.03 -14.43
CA GLY A 121 -31.35 7.74 -13.25
C GLY A 121 -31.68 6.27 -13.01
N GLY A 122 -31.31 5.38 -13.95
CA GLY A 122 -31.46 3.93 -13.81
C GLY A 122 -30.24 3.24 -13.19
N MET A 123 -30.37 1.98 -12.79
CA MET A 123 -29.24 1.15 -12.35
C MET A 123 -28.41 0.67 -13.54
N SER A 124 -27.08 0.69 -13.41
CA SER A 124 -26.15 0.24 -14.48
C SER A 124 -26.12 -1.29 -14.64
N GLY A 125 -26.48 -2.03 -13.60
CA GLY A 125 -26.30 -3.47 -13.52
C GLY A 125 -25.17 -3.84 -12.57
N PHE A 126 -25.19 -5.08 -12.07
CA PHE A 126 -24.15 -5.57 -11.18
C PHE A 126 -22.86 -5.85 -11.96
N GLN A 127 -21.75 -5.30 -11.48
CA GLN A 127 -20.40 -5.50 -11.99
C GLN A 127 -19.56 -6.12 -10.88
N ARG A 128 -18.61 -6.99 -11.23
CA ARG A 128 -17.66 -7.54 -10.25
C ARG A 128 -16.79 -6.42 -9.69
N PHE A 129 -16.38 -6.56 -8.44
CA PHE A 129 -15.38 -5.67 -7.84
C PHE A 129 -14.35 -6.45 -7.03
N GLU A 130 -13.18 -5.84 -6.92
CA GLU A 130 -12.12 -6.23 -6.01
C GLU A 130 -11.78 -5.03 -5.14
N ALA A 131 -11.70 -5.22 -3.84
CA ALA A 131 -11.26 -4.19 -2.91
C ALA A 131 -10.31 -4.76 -1.88
N GLY A 132 -9.30 -4.00 -1.51
CA GLY A 132 -8.28 -4.43 -0.57
C GLY A 132 -7.97 -3.34 0.44
N VAL A 133 -7.69 -3.75 1.67
CA VAL A 133 -6.96 -2.93 2.65
C VAL A 133 -5.63 -3.62 2.88
N ASP A 134 -4.54 -2.92 2.59
CA ASP A 134 -3.22 -3.45 2.83
C ASP A 134 -2.82 -3.36 4.32
N ARG A 135 -1.62 -3.85 4.62
CA ARG A 135 -1.10 -3.82 6.00
C ARG A 135 -0.84 -2.40 6.52
N THR A 136 -0.74 -1.39 5.67
CA THR A 136 -0.55 0.02 6.07
C THR A 136 -1.88 0.76 6.23
N GLY A 137 -3.01 0.08 5.96
CA GLY A 137 -4.35 0.63 6.08
C GLY A 137 -4.81 1.36 4.82
N ASP A 138 -4.07 1.25 3.72
CA ASP A 138 -4.44 1.86 2.46
C ASP A 138 -5.51 1.00 1.78
N ALA A 139 -6.67 1.63 1.57
CA ALA A 139 -7.82 1.00 0.93
C ALA A 139 -7.85 1.33 -0.56
N SER A 140 -8.06 0.31 -1.39
CA SER A 140 -8.18 0.47 -2.85
C SER A 140 -9.23 -0.47 -3.41
N ALA A 141 -9.78 -0.11 -4.57
CA ALA A 141 -10.75 -0.95 -5.26
C ALA A 141 -10.68 -0.79 -6.78
N LEU A 142 -11.10 -1.85 -7.47
CA LEU A 142 -11.32 -1.93 -8.91
C LEU A 142 -12.72 -2.49 -9.16
N ILE A 143 -13.42 -1.96 -10.16
CA ILE A 143 -14.69 -2.49 -10.65
C ILE A 143 -14.45 -2.99 -12.07
N ASP A 144 -15.00 -4.15 -12.36
CA ASP A 144 -14.96 -4.81 -13.67
C ASP A 144 -15.63 -3.93 -14.74
N GLY A 145 -14.81 -3.29 -15.57
CA GLY A 145 -15.24 -2.40 -16.63
C GLY A 145 -14.20 -1.33 -16.95
N GLY A 146 -14.11 -0.94 -18.22
CA GLY A 146 -13.15 0.06 -18.69
C GLY A 146 -12.57 -0.28 -20.06
N GLU A 147 -11.50 0.41 -20.42
CA GLU A 147 -10.69 0.09 -21.60
C GLU A 147 -10.11 -1.34 -21.52
N GLU A 148 -9.76 -1.91 -22.67
CA GLU A 148 -9.34 -3.31 -22.82
C GLU A 148 -8.19 -3.72 -21.88
N LEU A 149 -7.22 -2.83 -21.63
CA LEU A 149 -6.13 -3.08 -20.69
C LEU A 149 -6.62 -3.23 -19.24
N ASN A 150 -7.57 -2.40 -18.81
CA ASN A 150 -8.11 -2.47 -17.45
C ASN A 150 -8.88 -3.77 -17.21
N ALA A 151 -9.55 -4.28 -18.25
CA ALA A 151 -10.23 -5.58 -18.20
C ALA A 151 -9.22 -6.74 -18.04
N ALA A 152 -8.10 -6.72 -18.77
CA ALA A 152 -7.06 -7.76 -18.63
C ALA A 152 -6.41 -7.75 -17.23
N TYR A 153 -6.12 -6.58 -16.67
CA TYR A 153 -5.62 -6.46 -15.30
C TYR A 153 -6.63 -6.94 -14.27
N PHE A 154 -7.90 -6.58 -14.44
CA PHE A 154 -8.98 -7.03 -13.57
C PHE A 154 -9.10 -8.55 -13.59
N GLU A 155 -9.16 -9.18 -14.77
CA GLU A 155 -9.28 -10.65 -14.85
C GLU A 155 -8.09 -11.38 -14.23
N GLY A 156 -6.88 -10.85 -14.39
CA GLY A 156 -5.69 -11.41 -13.75
C GLY A 156 -5.80 -11.39 -12.23
N ALA A 157 -6.16 -10.23 -11.67
CA ALA A 157 -6.35 -10.06 -10.24
C ALA A 157 -7.52 -10.93 -9.72
N TRP A 158 -8.63 -10.96 -10.44
CA TRP A 158 -9.82 -11.73 -10.08
C TRP A 158 -9.50 -13.21 -9.98
N ASN A 159 -8.82 -13.77 -10.97
CA ASN A 159 -8.48 -15.20 -10.98
C ASN A 159 -7.46 -15.56 -9.89
N GLN A 160 -6.55 -14.64 -9.57
CA GLN A 160 -5.55 -14.85 -8.52
C GLN A 160 -6.15 -14.76 -7.11
N PHE A 161 -6.99 -13.75 -6.86
CA PHE A 161 -7.44 -13.42 -5.51
C PHE A 161 -8.87 -13.87 -5.23
N CYS A 162 -9.77 -13.84 -6.22
CA CYS A 162 -11.21 -13.96 -6.01
C CYS A 162 -11.83 -15.26 -6.57
N GLY A 163 -11.29 -15.80 -7.66
CA GLY A 163 -11.85 -16.92 -8.42
C GLY A 163 -11.49 -18.30 -7.86
N ARG A 164 -10.33 -18.44 -7.20
CA ARG A 164 -9.83 -19.72 -6.68
C ARG A 164 -9.93 -19.87 -5.16
N ILE A 165 -10.26 -18.80 -4.45
CA ILE A 165 -10.25 -18.76 -2.98
C ILE A 165 -11.68 -18.66 -2.46
N ALA A 166 -12.08 -19.66 -1.67
CA ALA A 166 -13.33 -19.61 -0.92
C ALA A 166 -13.19 -18.62 0.25
N GLY A 167 -13.56 -17.37 0.01
CA GLY A 167 -13.63 -16.34 1.05
C GLY A 167 -14.84 -16.51 1.97
N THR A 168 -14.80 -15.87 3.14
CA THR A 168 -15.92 -15.85 4.09
C THR A 168 -17.01 -14.88 3.62
N PRO A 169 -18.27 -15.30 3.46
CA PRO A 169 -19.35 -14.38 3.11
C PRO A 169 -19.48 -13.23 4.11
N VAL A 170 -19.67 -12.01 3.61
CA VAL A 170 -19.86 -10.81 4.42
C VAL A 170 -20.90 -9.90 3.79
N GLN A 171 -21.46 -8.99 4.59
CA GLN A 171 -22.31 -7.91 4.09
C GLN A 171 -21.53 -6.61 4.06
N PHE A 172 -21.67 -5.87 2.98
CA PHE A 172 -21.22 -4.49 2.87
C PHE A 172 -22.35 -3.54 3.27
#